data_AF-K2ALU4-F1
#
_entry.id   AF-K2ALU4-F1
#
_cell.length_a   1.000
_cell.length_b   1.000
_cell.length_c   1.000
_cell.angle_alpha   90.00
_cell.angle_beta   90.00
_cell.angle_gamma   90.00
#
_symmetry.space_group_name_H-M   'P 1'
#
loop_
_entity.id
_entity.type
_entity.pdbx_description
1 polymer ?
#
loop_
_entity_poly.entity_id
_entity_poly.type
_entity_poly.pdbx_seq_one_letter_code
_entity_poly.pdbx_strand_id
1 'polypeptide(L)'
;MKPKLDSKDRIVFINRAINGEKVSTLAKEAQVSRILFYRWLARYNRQGIEGLEPRKRNINRYWRQTPEKYEKVVLSLVEKHPEWGIRTLLKNIPEIAARPIIGFHGIQNVLRRNDLLTFDKRLGYSFSRTTPITSLISSLVIQSTRFFGLPIDFRQRIIRFVGLMAVSAFVFSMVFGAMGIFASGFSGLFFAYLALFMGTLFLLYSMKYYVTLAIVLSFSQNTVNNESLNPVQGKLAINGVKQGLLSWLLGNLKSKSNISNKQPTGLTSNLDYLTLERYPFISVHIPFYNERNVVERSIAAAVNFDYPGDYEVVLCDDSTDE
;
A
#
# COMPACT_ATOMS: atom_id res chain seq x y z
N MET A 1 35.06 -25.08 7.13
CA MET A 1 35.92 -26.05 7.84
C MET A 1 35.10 -26.67 8.95
N LYS A 2 34.86 -27.99 8.91
CA LYS A 2 34.16 -28.67 10.01
C LYS A 2 35.08 -28.67 11.24
N PRO A 3 34.56 -28.42 12.45
CA PRO A 3 35.40 -28.51 13.65
C PRO A 3 35.92 -29.94 13.82
N LYS A 4 37.13 -30.06 14.37
CA LYS A 4 37.80 -31.37 14.57
C LYS A 4 37.10 -32.26 15.61
N LEU A 5 36.39 -31.64 16.55
CA LEU A 5 35.60 -32.31 17.59
C LEU A 5 34.18 -31.73 17.61
N ASP A 6 33.18 -32.59 17.75
CA ASP A 6 31.79 -32.19 17.91
C ASP A 6 31.54 -31.59 19.30
N SER A 7 30.45 -30.84 19.47
CA SER A 7 30.07 -30.24 20.75
C SER A 7 29.91 -31.28 21.86
N LYS A 8 29.34 -32.45 21.54
CA LYS A 8 29.13 -33.54 22.51
C LYS A 8 30.45 -34.08 23.05
N ASP A 9 31.41 -34.33 22.17
CA ASP A 9 32.73 -34.85 22.56
C ASP A 9 33.50 -33.85 23.42
N ARG A 10 33.36 -32.54 23.13
CA ARG A 10 33.99 -31.49 23.95
C ARG A 10 33.52 -31.53 25.40
N ILE A 11 32.25 -31.84 25.65
CA ILE A 11 31.69 -31.90 27.00
C ILE A 11 32.38 -33.00 27.82
N VAL A 12 32.64 -34.16 27.21
CA VAL A 12 33.33 -35.29 27.87
C VAL A 12 34.72 -34.87 28.35
N PHE A 13 35.50 -34.24 27.48
CA PHE A 13 36.85 -33.79 27.83
C PHE A 13 36.84 -32.65 28.86
N ILE A 14 35.86 -31.75 28.81
CA ILE A 14 35.72 -30.65 29.77
C ILE A 14 35.38 -31.20 31.16
N ASN A 15 34.45 -32.16 31.26
CA ASN A 15 34.11 -32.79 32.53
C ASN A 15 35.32 -33.50 33.16
N ARG A 16 36.13 -34.20 32.35
CA ARG A 16 37.39 -34.81 32.80
C ARG A 16 38.39 -33.77 33.31
N ALA A 17 38.47 -32.61 32.66
CA ALA A 17 39.32 -31.50 33.13
C ALA A 17 38.82 -30.90 34.46
N ILE A 18 37.50 -30.82 34.67
CA ILE A 18 36.90 -30.36 35.93
C ILE A 18 37.18 -31.35 37.06
N ASN A 19 37.22 -32.65 36.76
CA ASN A 19 37.58 -33.70 37.71
C ASN A 19 39.07 -33.73 38.09
N GLY A 20 39.89 -32.78 37.60
CA GLY A 20 41.29 -32.61 38.00
C GLY A 20 42.31 -33.30 37.10
N GLU A 21 41.91 -33.90 35.97
CA GLU A 21 42.86 -34.45 35.00
C GLU A 21 43.70 -33.34 34.34
N LYS A 22 44.96 -33.64 34.03
CA LYS A 22 45.88 -32.66 33.42
C LYS A 22 45.43 -32.26 32.01
N VAL A 23 45.17 -30.97 31.79
CA VAL A 23 44.75 -30.43 30.47
C VAL A 23 45.70 -30.80 29.33
N SER A 24 47.00 -30.98 29.61
CA SER A 24 47.99 -31.37 28.60
C SER A 24 47.77 -32.77 28.01
N THR A 25 47.29 -33.73 28.81
CA THR A 25 47.00 -35.10 28.34
C THR A 25 45.68 -35.11 27.59
N LEU A 26 44.65 -34.46 28.13
CA LEU A 26 43.33 -34.33 27.51
C LEU A 26 43.40 -33.63 26.14
N ALA A 27 44.21 -32.58 25.99
CA ALA A 27 44.38 -31.89 24.71
C ALA A 27 45.06 -32.78 23.65
N LYS A 28 46.02 -33.63 24.05
CA LYS A 28 46.65 -34.61 23.16
C LYS A 28 45.66 -35.69 22.73
N GLU A 29 44.91 -36.23 23.68
CA GLU A 29 43.88 -37.27 23.45
C GLU A 29 42.76 -36.75 22.53
N ALA A 30 42.27 -35.53 22.79
CA ALA A 30 41.30 -34.85 21.93
C ALA A 30 41.91 -34.31 20.61
N GLN A 31 43.20 -34.54 20.36
CA GLN A 31 43.95 -34.08 19.20
C GLN A 31 43.80 -32.58 18.86
N VAL A 32 43.73 -31.72 19.89
CA VAL A 32 43.60 -30.26 19.77
C VAL A 32 44.77 -29.55 20.44
N SER A 33 45.05 -28.32 20.01
CA SER A 33 46.05 -27.51 20.70
C SER A 33 45.61 -27.21 22.15
N ARG A 34 46.56 -27.17 23.08
CA ARG A 34 46.31 -26.78 24.49
C ARG A 34 45.61 -25.41 24.58
N ILE A 35 45.96 -24.47 23.69
CA ILE A 35 45.35 -23.13 23.60
C ILE A 35 43.86 -23.21 23.27
N LEU A 36 43.47 -24.09 22.34
CA LEU A 36 42.07 -24.28 21.99
C LEU A 36 41.28 -24.92 23.14
N PHE A 37 41.89 -25.89 23.83
CA PHE A 37 41.29 -26.55 24.99
C PHE A 37 41.02 -25.55 26.13
N TYR A 38 42.02 -24.75 26.51
CA TYR A 38 41.83 -23.69 27.51
C TYR A 38 40.77 -22.67 27.09
N ARG A 39 40.67 -22.36 25.79
CA ARG A 39 39.61 -21.50 25.25
C ARG A 39 38.23 -22.12 25.41
N TRP A 40 38.09 -23.44 25.26
CA TRP A 40 36.85 -24.16 25.52
C TRP A 40 36.50 -24.18 27.01
N LEU A 41 37.47 -24.51 27.87
CA LEU A 41 37.28 -24.50 29.32
C LEU A 41 36.85 -23.11 29.84
N ALA A 42 37.51 -22.06 29.38
CA ALA A 42 37.16 -20.69 29.74
C ALA A 42 35.79 -20.25 29.20
N ARG A 43 35.27 -20.88 28.14
CA ARG A 43 33.90 -20.63 27.65
C ARG A 43 32.88 -21.41 28.46
N TYR A 44 33.18 -22.68 28.74
CA TYR A 44 32.34 -23.52 29.57
C TYR A 44 32.13 -22.91 30.96
N ASN A 45 33.20 -22.42 31.61
CA ASN A 45 33.09 -21.75 32.91
C ASN A 45 32.25 -20.46 32.88
N ARG A 46 32.08 -19.83 31.70
CA ARG A 46 31.31 -18.59 31.55
C ARG A 46 29.86 -18.79 31.11
N GLN A 47 29.60 -19.81 30.29
CA GLN A 47 28.33 -20.00 29.55
C GLN A 47 27.79 -21.42 29.68
N GLY A 48 28.43 -22.29 30.46
CA GLY A 48 28.09 -23.70 30.56
C GLY A 48 28.23 -24.44 29.22
N ILE A 49 27.30 -25.37 28.99
CA ILE A 49 27.31 -26.27 27.82
C ILE A 49 27.18 -25.49 26.51
N GLU A 50 26.38 -24.40 26.48
CA GLU A 50 26.19 -23.56 25.29
C GLU A 50 27.48 -22.91 24.79
N GLY A 51 28.43 -22.64 25.70
CA GLY A 51 29.73 -22.06 25.36
C GLY A 51 30.62 -22.95 24.49
N LEU A 52 30.31 -24.26 24.43
CA LEU A 52 31.05 -25.25 23.65
C LEU A 52 30.54 -25.39 22.21
N GLU A 53 29.40 -24.79 21.87
CA GLU A 53 28.86 -24.87 20.52
C GLU A 53 29.75 -24.17 19.48
N PRO A 54 29.80 -24.67 18.23
CA PRO A 54 30.49 -24.02 17.13
C PRO A 54 29.82 -22.68 16.82
N ARG A 55 30.46 -21.59 17.23
CA ARG A 55 30.02 -20.24 16.85
C ARG A 55 30.29 -19.98 15.38
N LYS A 56 29.27 -19.53 14.66
CA LYS A 56 29.44 -18.89 13.35
C LYS A 56 30.18 -17.56 13.57
N ARG A 57 31.12 -17.24 12.68
CA ARG A 57 31.76 -15.93 12.69
C ARG A 57 30.68 -14.88 12.40
N ASN A 58 30.44 -13.96 13.32
CA ASN A 58 29.60 -12.81 13.03
C ASN A 58 30.41 -11.81 12.18
N ILE A 59 30.04 -11.62 10.93
CA ILE A 59 30.67 -10.66 10.01
C ILE A 59 29.72 -9.48 9.89
N ASN A 60 29.99 -8.40 10.63
CA ASN A 60 29.13 -7.21 10.61
C ASN A 60 29.16 -6.50 9.25
N ARG A 61 30.33 -6.47 8.58
CA ARG A 61 30.51 -5.81 7.29
C ARG A 61 31.61 -6.49 6.47
N TYR A 62 31.38 -6.62 5.17
CA TYR A 62 32.41 -7.06 4.22
C TYR A 62 33.22 -5.87 3.69
N TRP A 63 34.51 -6.07 3.42
CA TRP A 63 35.39 -4.99 3.00
C TRP A 63 34.99 -4.33 1.67
N ARG A 64 34.39 -5.08 0.73
CA ARG A 64 33.82 -4.56 -0.54
C ARG A 64 32.36 -4.13 -0.44
N GLN A 65 31.80 -4.09 0.77
CA GLN A 65 30.40 -3.70 0.94
C GLN A 65 30.24 -2.20 0.73
N THR A 66 29.25 -1.84 -0.08
CA THR A 66 28.86 -0.46 -0.36
C THR A 66 28.83 0.38 0.92
N PRO A 67 29.50 1.55 0.94
CA PRO A 67 29.40 2.50 2.04
C PRO A 67 27.97 2.91 2.35
N GLU A 68 27.68 3.10 3.65
CA GLU A 68 26.34 3.46 4.14
C GLU A 68 25.81 4.75 3.50
N LYS A 69 26.70 5.72 3.23
CA LYS A 69 26.38 6.97 2.53
C LYS A 69 25.70 6.70 1.19
N TYR A 70 26.24 5.78 0.40
CA TYR A 70 25.72 5.49 -0.93
C TYR A 70 24.51 4.53 -0.88
N GLU A 71 24.47 3.65 0.11
CA GLU A 71 23.29 2.81 0.40
C GLU A 71 22.05 3.66 0.71
N LYS A 72 22.19 4.71 1.53
CA LYS A 72 21.12 5.67 1.82
C LYS A 72 20.58 6.36 0.57
N VAL A 73 21.44 6.70 -0.38
CA VAL A 73 21.02 7.30 -1.66
C VAL A 73 20.13 6.33 -2.44
N VAL A 74 20.54 5.07 -2.57
CA VAL A 74 19.72 4.03 -3.25
C VAL A 74 18.37 3.87 -2.56
N LEU A 75 18.35 3.77 -1.23
CA LEU A 75 17.12 3.61 -0.46
C LEU A 75 16.19 4.82 -0.61
N SER A 76 16.73 6.04 -0.64
CA SER A 76 15.93 7.26 -0.86
C SER A 76 15.31 7.33 -2.25
N LEU A 77 15.96 6.75 -3.27
CA LEU A 77 15.39 6.66 -4.62
C LEU A 77 14.29 5.60 -4.68
N VAL A 78 14.48 4.46 -4.00
CA VAL A 78 13.45 3.41 -3.86
C VAL A 78 12.21 3.93 -3.11
N GLU A 79 12.42 4.77 -2.09
CA GLU A 79 11.34 5.38 -1.32
C GLU A 79 10.47 6.30 -2.19
N LYS A 80 11.10 7.12 -3.04
CA LYS A 80 10.41 8.04 -3.96
C LYS A 80 9.79 7.34 -5.17
N HIS A 81 10.44 6.29 -5.66
CA HIS A 81 10.09 5.59 -6.90
C HIS A 81 10.16 4.07 -6.72
N PRO A 82 9.20 3.45 -6.00
CA PRO A 82 9.19 2.00 -5.78
C PRO A 82 9.06 1.18 -7.08
N GLU A 83 8.51 1.78 -8.14
CA GLU A 83 8.39 1.20 -9.49
C GLU A 83 9.74 0.99 -10.19
N TRP A 84 10.81 1.67 -9.77
CA TRP A 84 12.10 1.55 -10.43
C TRP A 84 12.80 0.23 -10.14
N GLY A 85 13.08 -0.52 -11.21
CA GLY A 85 13.98 -1.67 -11.17
C GLY A 85 15.45 -1.26 -11.12
N ILE A 86 16.35 -2.24 -10.98
CA ILE A 86 17.79 -2.04 -10.79
C ILE A 86 18.41 -1.19 -11.93
N ARG A 87 18.02 -1.45 -13.17
CA ARG A 87 18.54 -0.70 -14.35
C ARG A 87 18.08 0.75 -14.36
N THR A 88 16.84 1.00 -13.95
CA THR A 88 16.27 2.35 -13.87
C THR A 88 16.90 3.12 -12.72
N LEU A 89 17.09 2.47 -11.57
CA LEU A 89 17.83 3.04 -10.44
C LEU A 89 19.26 3.41 -10.84
N LEU A 90 19.96 2.57 -11.60
CA LEU A 90 21.31 2.86 -12.07
C LEU A 90 21.39 4.12 -12.94
N LYS A 91 20.39 4.34 -13.81
CA LYS A 91 20.33 5.53 -14.69
C LYS A 91 20.06 6.83 -13.92
N ASN A 92 19.37 6.74 -12.78
CA ASN A 92 18.93 7.90 -12.00
C ASN A 92 19.78 8.12 -10.73
N ILE A 93 20.84 7.33 -10.52
CA ILE A 93 21.77 7.54 -9.41
C ILE A 93 22.72 8.69 -9.74
N PRO A 94 23.08 9.53 -8.75
CA PRO A 94 24.04 10.60 -8.97
C PRO A 94 25.39 10.06 -9.45
N GLU A 95 26.02 10.78 -10.36
CA GLU A 95 27.31 10.44 -10.95
C GLU A 95 28.42 11.33 -10.38
N ILE A 96 29.61 10.74 -10.21
CA ILE A 96 30.85 11.45 -9.86
C ILE A 96 31.84 11.20 -10.99
N ALA A 97 32.37 12.27 -11.59
CA ALA A 97 33.29 12.19 -12.73
C ALA A 97 32.74 11.32 -13.89
N ALA A 98 31.47 11.57 -14.27
CA ALA A 98 30.75 10.86 -15.33
C ALA A 98 30.63 9.33 -15.13
N ARG A 99 30.65 8.89 -13.87
CA ARG A 99 30.45 7.48 -13.49
C ARG A 99 29.43 7.38 -12.35
N PRO A 100 28.54 6.39 -12.37
CA PRO A 100 27.59 6.19 -11.29
C PRO A 100 28.32 5.85 -9.99
N ILE A 101 27.87 6.44 -8.88
CA ILE A 101 28.48 6.24 -7.55
C ILE A 101 28.49 4.77 -7.13
N ILE A 102 27.49 4.00 -7.57
CA ILE A 102 27.37 2.56 -7.33
C ILE A 102 27.07 1.87 -8.67
N GLY A 103 27.82 0.81 -8.99
CA GLY A 103 27.53 -0.04 -10.14
C GLY A 103 26.30 -0.94 -9.95
N PHE A 104 25.85 -1.57 -11.03
CA PHE A 104 24.67 -2.45 -11.05
C PHE A 104 24.62 -3.48 -9.90
N HIS A 105 25.69 -4.25 -9.70
CA HIS A 105 25.75 -5.26 -8.64
C HIS A 105 25.78 -4.66 -7.24
N GLY A 106 26.27 -3.41 -7.09
CA GLY A 106 26.24 -2.71 -5.82
C GLY A 106 24.81 -2.34 -5.43
N ILE A 107 24.00 -1.85 -6.38
CA ILE A 107 22.56 -1.61 -6.17
C ILE A 107 21.85 -2.92 -5.85
N GLN A 108 22.08 -3.97 -6.65
CA GLN A 108 21.47 -5.28 -6.45
C GLN A 108 21.79 -5.84 -5.04
N ASN A 109 23.03 -5.71 -4.58
CA ASN A 109 23.43 -6.15 -3.25
C ASN A 109 22.82 -5.29 -2.13
N VAL A 110 22.66 -3.98 -2.33
CA VAL A 110 21.94 -3.10 -1.38
C VAL A 110 20.48 -3.54 -1.27
N LEU A 111 19.79 -3.70 -2.40
CA LEU A 111 18.40 -4.15 -2.40
C LEU A 111 18.25 -5.54 -1.78
N ARG A 112 19.13 -6.49 -2.11
CA ARG A 112 19.09 -7.84 -1.54
C ARG A 112 19.28 -7.87 -0.03
N ARG A 113 20.14 -7.01 0.54
CA ARG A 113 20.35 -6.95 2.00
C ARG A 113 19.14 -6.37 2.75
N ASN A 114 18.47 -5.41 2.13
CA ASN A 114 17.26 -4.77 2.69
C ASN A 114 15.97 -5.49 2.29
N ASP A 115 16.10 -6.62 1.57
CA ASP A 115 15.00 -7.42 1.05
C ASP A 115 14.04 -6.65 0.11
N LEU A 116 14.59 -5.82 -0.78
CA LEU A 116 13.87 -4.91 -1.70
C LEU A 116 14.01 -5.28 -3.18
N LEU A 117 14.24 -6.56 -3.49
CA LEU A 117 14.41 -7.04 -4.87
C LEU A 117 13.10 -6.99 -5.68
N THR A 118 11.98 -7.34 -5.06
CA THR A 118 10.66 -7.35 -5.67
C THR A 118 9.99 -5.98 -5.58
N PHE A 119 9.12 -5.67 -6.54
CA PHE A 119 8.32 -4.45 -6.53
C PHE A 119 7.47 -4.34 -5.24
N ASP A 120 6.76 -5.39 -4.85
CA ASP A 120 5.88 -5.38 -3.66
C ASP A 120 6.64 -5.02 -2.38
N LYS A 121 7.87 -5.55 -2.23
CA LYS A 121 8.73 -5.24 -1.10
C LYS A 121 9.21 -3.79 -1.12
N ARG A 122 9.53 -3.23 -2.30
CA ARG A 122 9.85 -1.80 -2.46
C ARG A 122 8.66 -0.90 -2.15
N LEU A 123 7.48 -1.31 -2.59
CA LEU A 123 6.23 -0.59 -2.34
C LEU A 123 5.91 -0.58 -0.84
N GLY A 124 6.00 -1.74 -0.17
CA GLY A 124 5.85 -1.84 1.29
C GLY A 124 6.89 -1.01 2.04
N TYR A 125 8.15 -0.98 1.58
CA TYR A 125 9.20 -0.13 2.14
C TYR A 125 8.89 1.36 2.03
N SER A 126 8.44 1.82 0.86
CA SER A 126 8.02 3.20 0.62
C SER A 126 6.86 3.60 1.55
N PHE A 127 5.85 2.74 1.72
CA PHE A 127 4.74 3.00 2.65
C PHE A 127 5.16 3.00 4.13
N SER A 128 6.13 2.16 4.50
CA SER A 128 6.62 2.06 5.87
C SER A 128 7.41 3.29 6.32
N ARG A 129 8.03 4.02 5.37
CA ARG A 129 8.72 5.27 5.61
C ARG A 129 7.70 6.40 5.54
N THR A 130 7.05 6.60 6.67
CA THR A 130 5.94 7.53 6.82
C THR A 130 6.35 8.96 6.47
N THR A 131 5.64 9.57 5.53
CA THR A 131 5.50 11.02 5.49
C THR A 131 4.62 11.45 6.68
N PRO A 132 4.74 12.69 7.20
CA PRO A 132 3.95 13.15 8.37
C PRO A 132 2.43 12.98 8.19
N ILE A 133 1.95 13.00 6.95
CA ILE A 133 0.54 12.80 6.61
C ILE A 133 0.15 11.32 6.76
N THR A 134 0.99 10.39 6.31
CA THR A 134 0.72 8.95 6.45
C THR A 134 0.76 8.46 7.89
N SER A 135 1.57 9.06 8.78
CA SER A 135 1.55 8.73 10.21
C SER A 135 0.26 9.19 10.90
N LEU A 136 -0.28 10.34 10.49
CA LEU A 136 -1.58 10.82 10.98
C LEU A 136 -2.70 9.88 10.53
N ILE A 137 -2.73 9.55 9.24
CA ILE A 137 -3.72 8.62 8.67
C ILE A 137 -3.60 7.24 9.31
N SER A 138 -2.40 6.67 9.45
CA SER A 138 -2.22 5.36 10.09
C SER A 138 -2.66 5.41 11.55
N SER A 139 -2.39 6.49 12.28
CA SER A 139 -2.84 6.63 13.66
C SER A 139 -4.37 6.70 13.76
N LEU A 140 -5.02 7.38 12.82
CA LEU A 140 -6.47 7.52 12.76
C LEU A 140 -7.15 6.22 12.34
N VAL A 141 -6.56 5.50 11.38
CA VAL A 141 -6.99 4.16 10.96
C VAL A 141 -6.86 3.17 12.12
N ILE A 142 -5.72 3.14 12.82
CA ILE A 142 -5.50 2.26 13.98
C ILE A 142 -6.48 2.58 15.13
N GLN A 143 -6.77 3.87 15.35
CA GLN A 143 -7.80 4.27 16.32
C GLN A 143 -9.20 3.83 15.87
N SER A 144 -9.50 3.96 14.57
CA SER A 144 -10.80 3.55 14.03
C SER A 144 -11.01 2.03 14.12
N THR A 145 -9.99 1.21 13.83
CA THR A 145 -10.08 -0.25 13.93
C THR A 145 -10.27 -0.69 15.37
N ARG A 146 -9.60 -0.04 16.33
CA ARG A 146 -9.84 -0.28 17.77
C ARG A 146 -11.27 0.07 18.18
N PHE A 147 -11.85 1.13 17.64
CA PHE A 147 -13.23 1.51 17.90
C PHE A 147 -14.24 0.47 17.34
N PHE A 148 -14.01 -0.04 16.13
CA PHE A 148 -14.87 -1.06 15.54
C PHE A 148 -14.74 -2.43 16.22
N GLY A 149 -13.61 -2.70 16.90
CA GLY A 149 -13.41 -3.90 17.72
C GLY A 149 -14.09 -3.86 19.09
N LEU A 150 -14.69 -2.74 19.51
CA LEU A 150 -15.44 -2.65 20.76
C LEU A 150 -16.81 -3.36 20.66
N PRO A 151 -17.35 -3.87 21.79
CA PRO A 151 -18.70 -4.44 21.83
C PRO A 151 -19.75 -3.48 21.26
N ILE A 152 -20.73 -4.02 20.55
CA ILE A 152 -21.74 -3.24 19.80
C ILE A 152 -22.46 -2.22 20.70
N ASP A 153 -22.77 -2.61 21.94
CA ASP A 153 -23.49 -1.79 22.91
C ASP A 153 -22.66 -0.60 23.38
N PHE A 154 -21.36 -0.83 23.60
CA PHE A 154 -20.44 0.22 24.02
C PHE A 154 -20.19 1.22 22.90
N ARG A 155 -20.07 0.73 21.65
CA ARG A 155 -19.96 1.57 20.46
C ARG A 155 -21.17 2.49 20.29
N GLN A 156 -22.39 1.96 20.45
CA GLN A 156 -23.60 2.76 20.38
C GLN A 156 -23.68 3.82 21.48
N ARG A 157 -23.24 3.50 22.71
CA ARG A 157 -23.16 4.48 23.81
C ARG A 157 -22.18 5.61 23.49
N ILE A 158 -21.00 5.30 22.96
CA ILE A 158 -20.02 6.32 22.54
C ILE A 158 -20.61 7.19 21.43
N ILE A 159 -21.22 6.60 20.39
CA ILE A 159 -21.81 7.37 19.28
C ILE A 159 -22.90 8.31 19.81
N ARG A 160 -23.78 7.83 20.69
CA ARG A 160 -24.82 8.66 21.32
C ARG A 160 -24.21 9.75 22.19
N PHE A 161 -23.18 9.44 22.98
CA PHE A 161 -22.51 10.41 23.85
C PHE A 161 -21.79 11.50 23.05
N VAL A 162 -21.02 11.13 22.03
CA VAL A 162 -20.33 12.06 21.13
C VAL A 162 -21.34 12.90 20.35
N GLY A 163 -22.42 12.28 19.86
CA GLY A 163 -23.52 12.99 19.21
C GLY A 163 -24.19 14.01 20.15
N LEU A 164 -24.50 13.62 21.38
CA LEU A 164 -25.07 14.51 22.40
C LEU A 164 -24.12 15.65 22.77
N MET A 165 -22.82 15.37 22.90
CA MET A 165 -21.78 16.37 23.16
C MET A 165 -21.63 17.35 22.00
N ALA A 166 -21.66 16.88 20.75
CA ALA A 166 -21.59 17.74 19.57
C ALA A 166 -22.83 18.64 19.46
N VAL A 167 -24.02 18.08 19.68
CA VAL A 167 -25.28 18.85 19.68
C VAL A 167 -25.29 19.88 20.80
N SER A 168 -24.87 19.52 22.01
CA SER A 168 -24.81 20.46 23.14
C SER A 168 -23.76 21.55 22.94
N ALA A 169 -22.57 21.24 22.43
CA ALA A 169 -21.55 22.24 22.08
C ALA A 169 -22.05 23.19 20.97
N PHE A 170 -22.79 22.67 20.00
CA PHE A 170 -23.40 23.47 18.95
C PHE A 170 -24.48 24.40 19.50
N VAL A 171 -25.42 23.87 20.30
CA VAL A 171 -26.49 24.66 20.95
C VAL A 171 -25.88 25.71 21.86
N PHE A 172 -24.82 25.38 22.61
CA PHE A 172 -24.07 26.32 23.43
C PHE A 172 -23.47 27.45 22.59
N SER A 173 -22.79 27.12 21.48
CA SER A 173 -22.26 28.12 20.55
C SER A 173 -23.36 29.00 19.96
N MET A 174 -24.55 28.46 19.71
CA MET A 174 -25.70 29.19 19.18
C MET A 174 -26.31 30.13 20.23
N VAL A 175 -26.46 29.68 21.48
CA VAL A 175 -26.98 30.49 22.59
C VAL A 175 -26.02 31.63 22.92
N PHE A 176 -24.72 31.37 23.00
CA PHE A 176 -23.71 32.42 23.21
C PHE A 176 -23.64 33.40 22.05
N GLY A 177 -23.75 32.90 20.81
CA GLY A 177 -23.86 33.75 19.62
C GLY A 177 -25.10 34.64 19.65
N ALA A 178 -26.26 34.09 20.03
CA ALA A 178 -27.51 34.84 20.16
C ALA A 178 -27.45 35.90 21.28
N MET A 179 -26.85 35.57 22.43
CA MET A 179 -26.70 36.50 23.55
C MET A 179 -25.79 37.68 23.20
N GLY A 180 -24.74 37.45 22.40
CA GLY A 180 -23.90 38.51 21.83
C GLY A 180 -24.64 39.42 20.84
N ILE A 181 -25.63 38.89 20.10
CA ILE A 181 -26.47 39.65 19.16
C ILE A 181 -27.45 40.57 19.89
N PHE A 182 -28.03 40.14 21.02
CA PHE A 182 -28.89 41.00 21.86
C PHE A 182 -28.15 42.21 22.45
N ALA A 183 -26.84 42.10 22.67
CA ALA A 183 -26.01 43.19 23.19
C ALA A 183 -25.55 44.20 22.12
N SER A 184 -25.56 43.83 20.83
CA SER A 184 -24.94 44.62 19.74
C SER A 184 -25.91 45.09 18.64
N GLY A 185 -27.20 44.72 18.74
CA GLY A 185 -28.22 45.11 17.77
C GLY A 185 -28.32 44.14 16.60
N PHE A 186 -29.56 43.77 16.26
CA PHE A 186 -29.86 42.66 15.37
C PHE A 186 -29.52 42.98 13.91
N SER A 187 -28.38 42.48 13.42
CA SER A 187 -27.94 42.67 12.05
C SER A 187 -27.10 41.48 11.58
N GLY A 188 -27.58 40.73 10.57
CA GLY A 188 -26.85 39.74 9.77
C GLY A 188 -26.38 38.44 10.47
N LEU A 189 -25.77 38.54 11.66
CA LEU A 189 -25.11 37.44 12.36
C LEU A 189 -26.09 36.34 12.76
N PHE A 190 -27.31 36.68 13.15
CA PHE A 190 -28.35 35.68 13.45
C PHE A 190 -28.63 34.78 12.24
N PHE A 191 -28.81 35.39 11.06
CA PHE A 191 -29.04 34.64 9.82
C PHE A 191 -27.80 33.83 9.43
N ALA A 192 -26.58 34.31 9.69
CA ALA A 192 -25.36 33.55 9.47
C ALA A 192 -25.27 32.31 10.37
N TYR A 193 -25.58 32.44 11.67
CA TYR A 193 -25.62 31.31 12.60
C TYR A 193 -26.73 30.31 12.25
N LEU A 194 -27.92 30.80 11.86
CA LEU A 194 -29.02 29.96 11.43
C LEU A 194 -28.68 29.19 10.14
N ALA A 195 -28.05 29.85 9.16
CA ALA A 195 -27.58 29.21 7.94
C ALA A 195 -26.49 28.17 8.23
N LEU A 196 -25.54 28.47 9.11
CA LEU A 196 -24.51 27.51 9.55
C LEU A 196 -25.15 26.29 10.24
N PHE A 197 -26.16 26.49 11.08
CA PHE A 197 -26.89 25.40 11.73
C PHE A 197 -27.58 24.49 10.72
N MET A 198 -28.40 25.07 9.84
CA MET A 198 -29.12 24.31 8.83
C MET A 198 -28.17 23.61 7.87
N GLY A 199 -27.06 24.25 7.49
CA GLY A 199 -26.01 23.65 6.67
C GLY A 199 -25.30 22.48 7.38
N THR A 200 -25.03 22.60 8.68
CA THR A 200 -24.38 21.52 9.45
C THR A 200 -25.30 20.31 9.59
N LEU A 201 -26.59 20.53 9.87
CA LEU A 201 -27.58 19.44 9.92
C LEU A 201 -27.73 18.75 8.56
N PHE A 202 -27.82 19.52 7.48
CA PHE A 202 -27.89 18.99 6.12
C PHE A 202 -26.63 18.19 5.76
N LEU A 203 -25.44 18.68 6.11
CA LEU A 203 -24.16 17.98 5.89
C LEU A 203 -24.12 16.65 6.64
N LEU A 204 -24.54 16.63 7.91
CA LEU A 204 -24.58 15.38 8.70
C LEU A 204 -25.58 14.37 8.11
N TYR A 205 -26.77 14.84 7.72
CA TYR A 205 -27.77 13.99 7.06
C TYR A 205 -27.24 13.40 5.75
N SER A 206 -26.58 14.23 4.94
CA SER A 206 -26.05 13.85 3.63
C SER A 206 -24.71 13.11 3.70
N MET A 207 -24.06 13.03 4.85
CA MET A 207 -22.72 12.45 5.01
C MET A 207 -22.66 10.99 4.56
N LYS A 208 -23.72 10.21 4.79
CA LYS A 208 -23.82 8.83 4.26
C LYS A 208 -23.68 8.82 2.73
N TYR A 209 -24.36 9.73 2.04
CA TYR A 209 -24.37 9.81 0.59
C TYR A 209 -23.03 10.31 0.04
N TYR A 210 -22.40 11.29 0.71
CA TYR A 210 -21.06 11.75 0.33
C TYR A 210 -20.00 10.66 0.50
N VAL A 211 -20.07 9.88 1.57
CA VAL A 211 -19.16 8.74 1.76
C VAL A 211 -19.38 7.68 0.68
N THR A 212 -20.63 7.32 0.37
CA THR A 212 -20.91 6.36 -0.71
C THR A 212 -20.45 6.87 -2.07
N LEU A 213 -20.66 8.15 -2.36
CA LEU A 213 -20.24 8.77 -3.62
C LEU A 213 -18.71 8.82 -3.72
N ALA A 214 -18.01 9.15 -2.63
CA ALA A 214 -16.56 9.09 -2.56
C ALA A 214 -16.02 7.67 -2.77
N ILE A 215 -16.66 6.65 -2.19
CA ILE A 215 -16.29 5.24 -2.39
C ILE A 215 -16.48 4.83 -3.86
N VAL A 216 -17.65 5.12 -4.43
CA VAL A 216 -17.97 4.80 -5.84
C VAL A 216 -16.97 5.49 -6.79
N LEU A 217 -16.70 6.78 -6.58
CA LEU A 217 -15.70 7.52 -7.35
C LEU A 217 -14.28 6.97 -7.12
N SER A 218 -13.96 6.50 -5.92
CA SER A 218 -12.65 5.91 -5.62
C SER A 218 -12.39 4.64 -6.40
N PHE A 219 -13.42 3.83 -6.65
CA PHE A 219 -13.31 2.64 -7.50
C PHE A 219 -13.40 2.97 -8.99
N SER A 220 -14.02 4.09 -9.35
CA SER A 220 -14.17 4.52 -10.75
C SER A 220 -12.93 5.18 -11.35
N GLN A 221 -11.90 5.54 -10.55
CA GLN A 221 -10.69 6.21 -11.02
C GLN A 221 -9.59 5.20 -11.40
N ASN A 222 -9.80 4.43 -12.47
CA ASN A 222 -8.70 3.76 -13.17
C ASN A 222 -8.40 4.48 -14.48
N THR A 223 -7.13 4.84 -14.65
CA THR A 223 -6.59 5.52 -15.82
C THR A 223 -6.68 4.60 -17.04
N VAL A 224 -7.63 4.86 -17.93
CA VAL A 224 -7.56 4.43 -19.34
C VAL A 224 -6.38 5.18 -19.97
N ASN A 225 -5.20 4.61 -19.87
CA ASN A 225 -4.02 5.01 -20.64
C ASN A 225 -3.16 3.76 -20.79
N ASN A 226 -3.66 2.81 -21.57
CA ASN A 226 -2.85 1.82 -22.29
C ASN A 226 -3.75 1.26 -23.38
N GLU A 227 -3.56 1.74 -24.61
CA GLU A 227 -3.33 0.93 -25.81
C GLU A 227 -3.71 1.70 -27.08
N SER A 228 -2.70 2.30 -27.68
CA SER A 228 -2.44 2.25 -29.13
C SER A 228 -1.35 3.27 -29.42
N LEU A 229 -0.08 2.86 -29.41
CA LEU A 229 0.98 3.54 -30.14
C LEU A 229 2.19 2.60 -30.30
N ASN A 230 2.48 2.28 -31.56
CA ASN A 230 3.57 1.45 -32.05
C ASN A 230 4.94 1.85 -31.45
N PRO A 231 5.89 0.90 -31.27
CA PRO A 231 7.19 1.20 -30.70
C PRO A 231 8.16 1.62 -31.80
N VAL A 232 8.15 2.89 -32.20
CA VAL A 232 9.27 3.47 -32.96
C VAL A 232 9.61 4.86 -32.42
N GLN A 233 10.79 4.93 -31.80
CA GLN A 233 11.60 6.12 -31.53
C GLN A 233 11.02 7.26 -30.65
N GLY A 234 11.65 7.40 -29.48
CA GLY A 234 12.24 8.69 -29.11
C GLY A 234 11.33 9.75 -28.49
N LYS A 235 11.04 9.59 -27.19
CA LYS A 235 11.04 10.61 -26.10
C LYS A 235 10.07 10.15 -25.02
N LEU A 236 10.60 9.79 -23.85
CA LEU A 236 9.80 9.50 -22.67
C LEU A 236 9.04 10.77 -22.27
N ALA A 237 7.74 10.79 -22.57
CA ALA A 237 6.82 11.75 -22.01
C ALA A 237 6.75 11.56 -20.49
N ILE A 238 7.12 12.64 -19.81
CA ILE A 238 6.97 12.88 -18.39
C ILE A 238 5.46 13.03 -18.10
N ASN A 239 4.92 12.20 -17.20
CA ASN A 239 3.89 12.54 -16.18
C ASN A 239 2.95 11.36 -15.89
N GLY A 240 2.94 10.94 -14.62
CA GLY A 240 1.99 9.97 -14.10
C GLY A 240 2.02 9.95 -12.58
N VAL A 241 2.01 11.13 -11.94
CA VAL A 241 1.71 11.22 -10.51
C VAL A 241 0.29 10.66 -10.35
N LYS A 242 0.17 9.54 -9.64
CA LYS A 242 -1.10 8.92 -9.27
C LYS A 242 -1.98 9.98 -8.60
N GLN A 243 -2.94 10.53 -9.35
CA GLN A 243 -3.94 11.44 -8.80
C GLN A 243 -4.99 10.56 -8.11
N GLY A 244 -4.73 10.21 -6.85
CA GLY A 244 -5.76 9.64 -5.99
C GLY A 244 -6.85 10.69 -5.73
N LEU A 245 -8.04 10.22 -5.34
CA LEU A 245 -9.24 11.01 -5.06
C LEU A 245 -8.96 12.25 -4.19
N LEU A 246 -8.01 12.17 -3.26
CA LEU A 246 -7.53 13.28 -2.42
C LEU A 246 -6.93 14.46 -3.23
N SER A 247 -6.19 14.20 -4.32
CA SER A 247 -5.61 15.24 -5.20
C SER A 247 -6.67 15.95 -6.04
N TRP A 248 -7.73 15.24 -6.43
CA TRP A 248 -8.89 15.81 -7.09
C TRP A 248 -9.74 16.66 -6.11
N LEU A 249 -10.00 16.13 -4.91
CA LEU A 249 -10.90 16.74 -3.93
C LEU A 249 -10.28 17.96 -3.22
N LEU A 250 -8.97 17.96 -2.97
CA LEU A 250 -8.29 19.14 -2.41
C LEU A 250 -7.96 20.21 -3.46
N GLY A 251 -8.12 19.91 -4.75
CA GLY A 251 -7.67 20.78 -5.84
C GLY A 251 -6.14 20.93 -5.81
N ASN A 252 -5.46 20.53 -6.88
CA ASN A 252 -4.04 20.80 -7.00
C ASN A 252 -3.78 22.32 -7.04
N LEU A 253 -3.49 22.90 -5.88
CA LEU A 253 -3.06 24.28 -5.69
C LEU A 253 -1.60 24.44 -6.12
N LYS A 254 -1.34 24.22 -7.42
CA LYS A 254 -0.18 24.60 -8.25
C LYS A 254 0.00 23.56 -9.35
N SER A 255 -0.58 23.82 -10.51
CA SER A 255 0.15 23.61 -11.76
C SER A 255 -0.50 24.43 -12.86
N LYS A 256 0.22 25.46 -13.30
CA LYS A 256 -0.09 26.23 -14.49
C LYS A 256 0.28 25.34 -15.68
N SER A 257 -0.69 24.63 -16.25
CA SER A 257 -0.50 23.86 -17.49
C SER A 257 -1.52 24.27 -18.53
N ASN A 258 -1.00 24.64 -19.69
CA ASN A 258 -1.71 25.11 -20.88
C ASN A 258 -2.91 24.24 -21.23
N ILE A 259 -4.01 24.93 -21.57
CA ILE A 259 -5.20 24.39 -22.20
C ILE A 259 -4.81 23.75 -23.54
N SER A 260 -4.82 22.42 -23.55
CA SER A 260 -4.99 21.62 -24.76
C SER A 260 -6.08 20.62 -24.47
N ASN A 261 -7.06 20.56 -25.37
CA ASN A 261 -8.27 19.74 -25.36
C ASN A 261 -8.14 18.45 -24.53
N LYS A 262 -8.57 18.50 -23.27
CA LYS A 262 -8.94 17.31 -22.53
C LYS A 262 -10.41 17.06 -22.80
N GLN A 263 -10.69 16.02 -23.58
CA GLN A 263 -11.99 15.38 -23.61
C GLN A 263 -12.45 15.13 -22.17
N PRO A 264 -13.74 15.35 -21.83
CA PRO A 264 -14.24 15.03 -20.51
C PRO A 264 -13.96 13.54 -20.26
N THR A 265 -13.16 13.25 -19.23
CA THR A 265 -12.88 11.89 -18.79
C THR A 265 -14.21 11.28 -18.33
N GLY A 266 -14.86 10.52 -19.22
CA GLY A 266 -16.04 9.74 -18.90
C GLY A 266 -15.73 8.70 -17.83
N LEU A 267 -16.70 8.47 -16.95
CA LEU A 267 -16.64 7.46 -15.89
C LEU A 267 -16.90 6.07 -16.52
N THR A 268 -15.93 5.52 -17.24
CA THR A 268 -16.02 4.12 -17.68
C THR A 268 -15.44 3.23 -16.60
N SER A 269 -16.30 2.45 -15.94
CA SER A 269 -15.88 1.41 -14.99
C SER A 269 -15.15 0.30 -15.74
N ASN A 270 -13.83 0.17 -15.52
CA ASN A 270 -13.08 -0.99 -15.96
C ASN A 270 -13.41 -2.15 -15.03
N LEU A 271 -14.08 -3.18 -15.57
CA LEU A 271 -14.51 -4.39 -14.84
C LEU A 271 -13.61 -5.59 -15.18
N ASP A 272 -12.47 -5.39 -15.86
CA ASP A 272 -11.63 -6.45 -16.44
C ASP A 272 -11.01 -7.37 -15.39
N TYR A 273 -10.95 -6.92 -14.13
CA TYR A 273 -10.42 -7.68 -12.99
C TYR A 273 -11.51 -8.43 -12.19
N LEU A 274 -12.79 -8.27 -12.54
CA LEU A 274 -13.90 -8.93 -11.84
C LEU A 274 -14.24 -10.23 -12.54
N THR A 275 -13.74 -11.34 -11.99
CA THR A 275 -14.21 -12.67 -12.36
C THR A 275 -15.55 -12.93 -11.68
N LEU A 276 -16.65 -12.92 -12.45
CA LEU A 276 -17.97 -13.25 -11.92
C LEU A 276 -18.02 -14.74 -11.53
N GLU A 277 -18.41 -15.05 -10.29
CA GLU A 277 -18.64 -16.45 -9.87
C GLU A 277 -19.92 -17.04 -10.49
N ARG A 278 -20.87 -16.17 -10.87
CA ARG A 278 -22.16 -16.57 -11.45
C ARG A 278 -22.59 -15.58 -12.52
N TYR A 279 -23.02 -16.10 -13.66
CA TYR A 279 -23.64 -15.34 -14.73
C TYR A 279 -25.17 -15.35 -14.55
N PRO A 280 -25.85 -14.18 -14.52
CA PRO A 280 -27.31 -14.14 -14.51
C PRO A 280 -27.89 -14.64 -15.84
N PHE A 281 -29.12 -15.16 -15.81
CA PHE A 281 -29.88 -15.40 -17.04
C PHE A 281 -30.35 -14.06 -17.60
N ILE A 282 -30.15 -13.82 -18.90
CA ILE A 282 -30.48 -12.56 -19.57
C ILE A 282 -31.53 -12.83 -20.66
N SER A 283 -32.47 -11.90 -20.84
CA SER A 283 -33.41 -11.92 -21.96
C SER A 283 -33.17 -10.70 -22.85
N VAL A 284 -32.87 -10.93 -24.13
CA VAL A 284 -32.61 -9.90 -25.13
C VAL A 284 -33.86 -9.68 -25.96
N HIS A 285 -34.54 -8.57 -25.74
CA HIS A 285 -35.78 -8.24 -26.45
C HIS A 285 -35.47 -7.38 -27.68
N ILE A 286 -35.85 -7.86 -28.86
CA ILE A 286 -35.66 -7.15 -30.13
C ILE A 286 -37.02 -6.83 -30.74
N PRO A 287 -37.50 -5.58 -30.61
CA PRO A 287 -38.72 -5.15 -31.28
C PRO A 287 -38.46 -4.85 -32.77
N PHE A 288 -39.35 -5.33 -33.64
CA PHE A 288 -39.35 -5.03 -35.08
C PHE A 288 -40.67 -4.42 -35.53
N TYR A 289 -40.54 -3.50 -36.50
CA TYR A 289 -41.66 -2.90 -37.22
C TYR A 289 -41.19 -2.50 -38.62
N ASN A 290 -41.56 -3.29 -39.64
CA ASN A 290 -41.32 -3.08 -41.06
C ASN A 290 -39.85 -2.85 -41.48
N GLU A 291 -38.92 -3.68 -40.99
CA GLU A 291 -37.46 -3.50 -41.18
C GLU A 291 -36.75 -4.70 -41.85
N ARG A 292 -37.23 -5.11 -43.03
CA ARG A 292 -36.77 -6.32 -43.75
C ARG A 292 -35.24 -6.42 -43.95
N ASN A 293 -34.56 -5.29 -44.14
CA ASN A 293 -33.12 -5.27 -44.45
C ASN A 293 -32.22 -5.39 -43.22
N VAL A 294 -32.78 -5.30 -42.01
CA VAL A 294 -32.02 -5.22 -40.76
C VAL A 294 -32.34 -6.40 -39.83
N VAL A 295 -33.54 -6.98 -39.95
CA VAL A 295 -34.01 -8.11 -39.12
C VAL A 295 -32.97 -9.24 -39.03
N GLU A 296 -32.49 -9.75 -40.16
CA GLU A 296 -31.52 -10.85 -40.16
C GLU A 296 -30.21 -10.50 -39.46
N ARG A 297 -29.68 -9.29 -39.68
CA ARG A 297 -28.41 -8.85 -39.07
C ARG A 297 -28.56 -8.64 -37.57
N SER A 298 -29.70 -8.11 -37.13
CA SER A 298 -29.99 -7.87 -35.72
C SER A 298 -30.22 -9.18 -34.96
N ILE A 299 -30.93 -10.15 -35.56
CA ILE A 299 -31.06 -11.51 -34.99
C ILE A 299 -29.69 -12.18 -34.94
N ALA A 300 -28.91 -12.13 -36.02
CA ALA A 300 -27.57 -12.71 -36.06
C ALA A 300 -26.61 -12.06 -35.04
N ALA A 301 -26.72 -10.75 -34.80
CA ALA A 301 -25.93 -10.06 -33.78
C ALA A 301 -26.33 -10.48 -32.36
N ALA A 302 -27.63 -10.65 -32.10
CA ALA A 302 -28.11 -11.08 -30.78
C ALA A 302 -27.81 -12.55 -30.47
N VAL A 303 -27.78 -13.42 -31.49
CA VAL A 303 -27.40 -14.83 -31.35
C VAL A 303 -25.88 -15.02 -31.23
N ASN A 304 -25.08 -14.12 -31.81
CA ASN A 304 -23.62 -14.11 -31.67
C ASN A 304 -23.15 -13.17 -30.55
N PHE A 305 -24.03 -12.84 -29.60
CA PHE A 305 -23.73 -12.00 -28.46
C PHE A 305 -22.72 -12.72 -27.54
N ASP A 306 -21.56 -12.09 -27.31
CA ASP A 306 -20.46 -12.67 -26.52
C ASP A 306 -20.77 -12.60 -25.02
N TYR A 307 -21.58 -13.56 -24.55
CA TYR A 307 -21.97 -13.72 -23.16
C TYR A 307 -21.73 -15.16 -22.68
N PRO A 308 -20.94 -15.37 -21.61
CA PRO A 308 -20.63 -16.72 -21.12
C PRO A 308 -21.79 -17.49 -20.45
N GLY A 309 -22.88 -16.81 -20.10
CA GLY A 309 -24.03 -17.42 -19.42
C GLY A 309 -25.20 -17.76 -20.36
N ASP A 310 -26.25 -18.35 -19.81
CA ASP A 310 -27.47 -18.65 -20.56
C ASP A 310 -28.27 -17.37 -20.83
N TYR A 311 -28.80 -17.24 -22.04
CA TYR A 311 -29.68 -16.15 -22.41
C TYR A 311 -30.74 -16.60 -23.43
N GLU A 312 -31.81 -15.83 -23.52
CA GLU A 312 -32.83 -15.99 -24.57
C GLU A 312 -32.92 -14.72 -25.41
N VAL A 313 -33.38 -14.86 -26.65
CA VAL A 313 -33.65 -13.74 -27.55
C VAL A 313 -35.13 -13.77 -27.89
N VAL A 314 -35.85 -12.72 -27.48
CA VAL A 314 -37.29 -12.58 -27.71
C VAL A 314 -37.50 -11.59 -28.84
N LEU A 315 -38.06 -12.10 -29.94
CA LEU A 315 -38.42 -11.31 -31.10
C LEU A 315 -39.86 -10.81 -30.94
N CYS A 316 -40.06 -9.50 -30.94
CA CYS A 316 -41.38 -8.89 -30.91
C CYS A 316 -41.62 -8.16 -32.22
N ASP A 317 -42.25 -8.83 -33.18
CA ASP A 317 -42.54 -8.25 -34.49
C ASP A 317 -44.01 -7.80 -34.56
N ASP A 318 -44.22 -6.51 -34.77
CA ASP A 318 -45.54 -5.88 -34.96
C ASP A 318 -45.72 -5.39 -36.41
N SER A 319 -44.98 -5.99 -37.35
CA SER A 319 -45.07 -5.68 -38.77
C SER A 319 -46.41 -6.18 -39.36
N THR A 320 -47.01 -5.36 -40.22
CA THR A 320 -48.31 -5.65 -40.86
C THR A 320 -48.19 -6.15 -42.30
N ASP A 321 -46.96 -6.38 -42.78
CA ASP A 321 -46.68 -6.62 -44.19
C ASP A 321 -46.44 -8.13 -44.43
N GLU A 322 -47.01 -8.69 -45.51
CA GLU A 322 -46.87 -10.10 -45.95
C GLU A 322 -45.43 -10.50 -46.31
#